data_AF-A0A7R8CTV4-F1
#
_entry.id   AF-A0A7R8CTV4-F1
#
_cell.length_a   1.000
_cell.length_b   1.000
_cell.length_c   1.000
_cell.angle_alpha   90.00
_cell.angle_beta   90.00
_cell.angle_gamma   90.00
#
_symmetry.space_group_name_H-M   'P 1'
#
loop_
_entity.id
_entity.type
_entity.pdbx_description
1 polymer ?
#
loop_
_entity_poly.entity_id
_entity_poly.type
_entity_poly.pdbx_seq_one_letter_code
_entity_poly.pdbx_strand_id
1 'polypeptide(L)'
;MNMFPLKSILCITLLLGVVLAQSKPKIGPDGRPLLNAPNITLCQNRISHGKLGGHHYFLSWREPWHTNLKTGTGSMLVAFVVKDDKIKSIWTSGRKCNFQGKGCDKPKFQPINVRGWFWSGAGNSRLPPTNKRNKNTYWSKTGKAKKPQPDNFEGLKAGKLTNVTDPVGLTIEGLQEWHDEACLIVLNNAFKDGISWHDSACHIRSPIVCEDSEELLARARRENPGVKIKDPVPKEQ
;
A
#
# COMPACT_ATOMS: atom_id res chain seq x y z
N MET A 1 -63.86 24.88 -18.63
CA MET A 1 -63.50 23.58 -18.04
C MET A 1 -62.21 23.10 -18.69
N ASN A 2 -61.25 22.67 -17.86
CA ASN A 2 -59.97 21.99 -18.17
C ASN A 2 -58.91 22.89 -18.83
N MET A 3 -57.86 23.41 -18.20
CA MET A 3 -56.97 23.01 -17.09
C MET A 3 -56.20 21.70 -17.31
N PHE A 4 -54.99 21.79 -17.90
CA PHE A 4 -53.83 20.94 -17.59
C PHE A 4 -52.52 21.71 -17.87
N PRO A 5 -51.51 21.68 -16.97
CA PRO A 5 -50.40 22.62 -16.98
C PRO A 5 -49.15 22.12 -17.73
N LEU A 6 -48.33 23.08 -18.16
CA LEU A 6 -46.94 22.95 -18.61
C LEU A 6 -46.15 22.03 -17.66
N LYS A 7 -45.80 20.82 -18.09
CA LYS A 7 -44.81 20.00 -17.37
C LYS A 7 -43.43 20.58 -17.62
N SER A 8 -42.89 21.25 -16.61
CA SER A 8 -41.47 21.60 -16.51
C SER A 8 -40.62 20.34 -16.70
N ILE A 9 -39.79 20.35 -17.74
CA ILE A 9 -38.72 19.37 -17.91
C ILE A 9 -37.65 19.73 -16.87
N LEU A 10 -37.74 19.10 -15.70
CA LEU A 10 -36.66 19.14 -14.72
C LEU A 10 -35.53 18.25 -15.26
N CYS A 11 -34.60 18.84 -16.00
CA CYS A 11 -33.32 18.22 -16.32
C CYS A 11 -32.59 17.98 -14.99
N ILE A 12 -32.74 16.78 -14.43
CA ILE A 12 -31.88 16.27 -13.38
C ILE A 12 -30.52 16.08 -14.04
N THR A 13 -29.67 17.10 -13.96
CA THR A 13 -28.25 16.97 -14.22
C THR A 13 -27.71 16.03 -13.16
N LEU A 14 -27.59 14.76 -13.53
CA LEU A 14 -26.83 13.78 -12.79
C LEU A 14 -25.40 14.34 -12.72
N LEU A 15 -25.06 14.96 -11.58
CA LEU A 15 -23.68 15.23 -11.22
C LEU A 15 -23.02 13.86 -11.08
N LEU A 16 -22.58 13.31 -12.21
CA LEU A 16 -21.55 12.29 -12.29
C LEU A 16 -20.33 12.91 -11.62
N GLY A 17 -20.26 12.75 -10.29
CA GLY A 17 -19.03 12.95 -9.55
C GLY A 17 -17.97 12.17 -10.30
N VAL A 18 -16.98 12.88 -10.82
CA VAL A 18 -15.83 12.26 -11.46
C VAL A 18 -15.13 11.47 -10.37
N VAL A 19 -15.48 10.20 -10.26
CA VAL A 19 -14.66 9.25 -9.51
C VAL A 19 -13.36 9.23 -10.29
N LEU A 20 -12.31 9.85 -9.74
CA LEU A 20 -10.95 9.72 -10.25
C LEU A 20 -10.51 8.27 -10.03
N ALA A 21 -11.03 7.38 -10.88
CA ALA A 21 -10.55 6.02 -10.96
C ALA A 21 -9.08 6.11 -11.39
N GLN A 22 -8.21 5.39 -10.67
CA GLN A 22 -6.85 5.18 -11.13
C GLN A 22 -6.91 4.66 -12.57
N SER A 23 -6.05 5.18 -13.45
CA SER A 23 -5.99 4.72 -14.84
C SER A 23 -5.87 3.20 -14.85
N LYS A 24 -6.63 2.52 -15.75
CA LYS A 24 -6.62 1.05 -15.84
C LYS A 24 -5.18 0.54 -15.76
N PRO A 25 -4.88 -0.42 -14.88
CA PRO A 25 -3.53 -0.91 -14.71
C PRO A 25 -3.02 -1.44 -16.04
N LYS A 26 -1.76 -1.13 -16.37
CA LYS A 26 -1.09 -1.79 -17.50
C LYS A 26 -1.02 -3.28 -17.18
N ILE A 27 -1.48 -4.15 -18.07
CA ILE A 27 -1.41 -5.60 -17.83
C ILE A 27 -0.10 -6.12 -18.40
N GLY A 28 0.65 -6.85 -17.57
CA GLY A 28 1.88 -7.51 -17.98
C GLY A 28 1.61 -8.75 -18.84
N PRO A 29 2.63 -9.30 -19.51
CA PRO A 29 2.50 -10.53 -20.31
C PRO A 29 1.98 -11.74 -19.50
N ASP A 30 2.11 -11.71 -18.18
CA ASP A 30 1.63 -12.73 -17.24
C ASP A 30 0.20 -12.49 -16.75
N GLY A 31 -0.55 -11.55 -17.35
CA GLY A 31 -1.92 -11.23 -16.96
C GLY A 31 -2.04 -10.43 -15.66
N ARG A 32 -0.93 -10.10 -14.99
CA ARG A 32 -0.94 -9.34 -13.73
C ARG A 32 -0.82 -7.82 -13.96
N PRO A 33 -1.45 -6.99 -13.13
CA PRO A 33 -1.25 -5.53 -13.13
C PRO A 33 0.23 -5.13 -12.95
N LEU A 34 0.71 -4.23 -13.81
CA LEU A 34 1.97 -3.52 -13.69
C LEU A 34 1.74 -2.17 -13.00
N LEU A 35 2.78 -1.68 -12.32
CA LEU A 35 2.78 -0.33 -11.76
C LEU A 35 2.58 0.71 -12.86
N ASN A 36 1.60 1.59 -12.67
CA ASN A 36 1.36 2.70 -13.58
C ASN A 36 2.54 3.69 -13.52
N ALA A 37 2.83 4.32 -14.66
CA ALA A 37 3.80 5.41 -14.72
C ALA A 37 3.26 6.62 -13.92
N PRO A 38 4.14 7.52 -13.42
CA PRO A 38 3.71 8.73 -12.74
C PRO A 38 2.74 9.54 -13.62
N ASN A 39 1.62 9.97 -13.04
CA ASN A 39 0.71 10.88 -13.71
C ASN A 39 1.11 12.32 -13.37
N ILE A 40 1.56 13.07 -14.38
CA ILE A 40 2.10 14.42 -14.18
C ILE A 40 1.11 15.37 -13.52
N THR A 41 -0.18 15.28 -13.85
CA THR A 41 -1.23 16.13 -13.26
C THR A 41 -1.40 15.83 -11.77
N LEU A 42 -1.33 14.55 -11.39
CA LEU A 42 -1.37 14.14 -9.99
C LEU A 42 -0.10 14.54 -9.25
N CYS A 43 1.08 14.49 -9.89
CA CYS A 43 2.32 14.95 -9.27
C CYS A 43 2.30 16.46 -8.96
N GLN A 44 1.75 17.27 -9.87
CA GLN A 44 1.64 18.72 -9.70
C GLN A 44 0.65 19.12 -8.60
N ASN A 45 -0.43 18.35 -8.45
CA ASN A 45 -1.52 18.63 -7.51
C ASN A 45 -1.53 17.66 -6.32
N ARG A 46 -0.38 17.03 -6.03
CA ARG A 46 -0.31 16.03 -4.97
C ARG A 46 -0.58 16.67 -3.61
N ILE A 47 -1.31 15.94 -2.79
CA ILE A 47 -1.68 16.39 -1.46
C ILE A 47 -0.57 16.01 -0.48
N SER A 48 -0.24 16.93 0.43
CA SER A 48 0.63 16.66 1.58
C SER A 48 -0.10 17.02 2.88
N HIS A 49 0.13 16.22 3.91
CA HIS A 49 -0.33 16.44 5.29
C HIS A 49 0.84 16.75 6.24
N GLY A 50 2.03 16.99 5.70
CA GLY A 50 3.23 17.26 6.49
C GLY A 50 4.51 16.83 5.78
N LYS A 51 5.63 17.29 6.33
CA LYS A 51 6.99 17.00 5.84
C LYS A 51 7.84 16.46 6.99
N LEU A 52 8.55 15.36 6.75
CA LEU A 52 9.49 14.77 7.70
C LEU A 52 10.71 14.24 6.95
N GLY A 53 11.92 14.51 7.46
CA GLY A 53 13.15 14.01 6.84
C GLY A 53 13.35 14.44 5.38
N GLY A 54 12.77 15.57 4.98
CA GLY A 54 12.81 16.06 3.60
C GLY A 54 11.68 15.54 2.69
N HIS A 55 10.95 14.51 3.12
CA HIS A 55 9.88 13.89 2.34
C HIS A 55 8.50 14.41 2.74
N HIS A 56 7.62 14.56 1.76
CA HIS A 56 6.21 14.89 2.00
C HIS A 56 5.39 13.62 2.19
N TYR A 57 4.42 13.68 3.10
CA TYR A 57 3.58 12.54 3.43
C TYR A 57 2.11 12.82 3.15
N PHE A 58 1.40 11.81 2.68
CA PHE A 58 -0.04 11.78 2.51
C PHE A 58 -0.65 10.76 3.49
N LEU A 59 -1.68 11.17 4.24
CA LEU A 59 -2.33 10.37 5.26
C LEU A 59 -3.78 10.17 4.87
N SER A 60 -4.15 8.96 4.43
CA SER A 60 -5.47 8.80 3.81
C SER A 60 -6.62 9.11 4.75
N TRP A 61 -6.49 8.81 6.05
CA TRP A 61 -7.56 9.04 7.04
C TRP A 61 -7.84 10.51 7.34
N ARG A 62 -6.98 11.43 6.89
CA ARG A 62 -7.19 12.87 7.02
C ARG A 62 -7.93 13.47 5.83
N GLU A 63 -8.25 12.67 4.81
CA GLU A 63 -9.07 13.09 3.68
C GLU A 63 -10.55 12.73 3.88
N PRO A 64 -11.51 13.58 3.48
CA PRO A 64 -12.93 13.35 3.76
C PRO A 64 -13.53 12.15 3.01
N TRP A 65 -12.89 11.69 1.93
CA TRP A 65 -13.36 10.57 1.10
C TRP A 65 -12.76 9.20 1.48
N HIS A 66 -12.12 9.05 2.64
CA HIS A 66 -11.23 7.93 2.94
C HIS A 66 -11.86 6.55 3.18
N THR A 67 -13.12 6.34 2.82
CA THR A 67 -13.65 4.99 2.65
C THR A 67 -13.01 4.34 1.41
N ASN A 68 -11.97 3.50 1.62
CA ASN A 68 -11.47 2.44 0.70
C ASN A 68 -10.14 2.67 -0.10
N LEU A 69 -9.03 3.06 0.52
CA LEU A 69 -7.70 3.01 -0.12
C LEU A 69 -6.82 1.86 0.42
N LYS A 70 -5.98 1.25 -0.43
CA LYS A 70 -4.99 0.20 -0.09
C LYS A 70 -3.60 0.58 -0.61
N THR A 71 -2.59 0.29 0.23
CA THR A 71 -1.13 0.53 0.13
C THR A 71 -0.63 1.98 0.10
N GLY A 72 0.50 2.23 0.78
CA GLY A 72 1.26 3.48 0.71
C GLY A 72 2.62 3.38 1.42
N THR A 73 3.59 4.24 1.14
CA THR A 73 4.96 4.30 1.71
C THR A 73 5.10 5.04 3.06
N GLY A 74 5.93 4.52 3.97
CA GLY A 74 6.47 5.25 5.13
C GLY A 74 6.54 4.40 6.41
N SER A 75 7.64 4.47 7.16
CA SER A 75 7.82 3.67 8.39
C SER A 75 8.12 4.47 9.66
N MET A 76 8.56 5.74 9.57
CA MET A 76 9.00 6.52 10.73
C MET A 76 7.99 7.61 11.18
N LEU A 77 7.26 8.24 10.25
CA LEU A 77 6.15 9.15 10.58
C LEU A 77 5.00 8.44 11.34
N VAL A 78 4.95 7.12 11.19
CA VAL A 78 3.82 6.29 11.57
C VAL A 78 3.52 6.33 13.07
N ALA A 79 4.52 6.20 13.94
CA ALA A 79 4.23 5.95 15.36
C ALA A 79 3.59 7.14 16.09
N PHE A 80 4.04 8.37 15.83
CA PHE A 80 3.48 9.55 16.48
C PHE A 80 2.08 9.87 15.96
N VAL A 81 1.91 9.95 14.63
CA VAL A 81 0.63 10.32 14.02
C VAL A 81 -0.44 9.25 14.27
N VAL A 82 -0.09 7.97 14.22
CA VAL A 82 -1.04 6.87 14.52
C VAL A 82 -1.52 6.92 15.96
N LYS A 83 -0.63 7.29 16.90
CA LYS A 83 -0.99 7.40 18.32
C LYS A 83 -1.93 8.57 18.56
N ASP A 84 -1.59 9.75 18.06
CA ASP A 84 -2.33 10.99 18.32
C ASP A 84 -3.71 10.98 17.65
N ASP A 85 -3.78 10.51 16.39
CA ASP A 85 -5.04 10.39 15.64
C ASP A 85 -5.83 9.11 16.03
N LYS A 86 -5.35 8.33 17.00
CA LYS A 86 -5.98 7.09 17.50
C LYS A 86 -6.30 6.07 16.39
N ILE A 87 -5.42 5.99 15.39
CA ILE A 87 -5.57 5.06 14.28
C ILE A 87 -5.19 3.65 14.74
N LYS A 88 -6.01 2.66 14.38
CA LYS A 88 -5.82 1.26 14.83
C LYS A 88 -4.74 0.54 14.04
N SER A 89 -4.63 0.83 12.75
CA SER A 89 -3.69 0.19 11.84
C SER A 89 -3.45 1.07 10.63
N ILE A 90 -2.28 0.92 10.01
CA ILE A 90 -1.99 1.53 8.71
C ILE A 90 -1.20 0.58 7.81
N TRP A 91 -1.48 0.64 6.51
CA TRP A 91 -0.65 0.00 5.50
C TRP A 91 0.60 0.80 5.23
N THR A 92 1.70 0.07 5.05
CA THR A 92 2.95 0.59 4.52
C THR A 92 3.24 -0.03 3.13
N SER A 93 4.40 0.30 2.56
CA SER A 93 4.83 -0.24 1.26
C SER A 93 5.67 -1.50 1.41
N GLY A 94 5.83 -2.00 2.64
CA GLY A 94 6.55 -3.23 2.90
C GLY A 94 5.81 -4.39 2.23
N ARG A 95 6.51 -5.10 1.34
CA ARG A 95 5.96 -6.22 0.57
C ARG A 95 6.94 -7.38 0.62
N LYS A 96 6.40 -8.59 0.76
CA LYS A 96 7.12 -9.86 0.65
C LYS A 96 7.30 -10.24 -0.82
N CYS A 97 8.50 -10.56 -1.27
CA CYS A 97 8.73 -11.05 -2.63
C CYS A 97 8.27 -12.51 -2.73
N ASN A 98 6.97 -12.73 -2.94
CA ASN A 98 6.35 -14.05 -2.99
C ASN A 98 5.82 -14.44 -4.39
N PHE A 99 6.13 -13.64 -5.41
CA PHE A 99 5.57 -13.78 -6.76
C PHE A 99 6.38 -14.75 -7.63
N GLN A 100 5.68 -15.65 -8.32
CA GLN A 100 6.28 -16.53 -9.33
C GLN A 100 6.69 -15.74 -10.57
N GLY A 101 7.84 -16.07 -11.16
CA GLY A 101 8.31 -15.46 -12.42
C GLY A 101 8.69 -13.97 -12.34
N LYS A 102 8.75 -13.37 -11.14
CA LYS A 102 9.13 -11.96 -10.93
C LYS A 102 10.51 -11.78 -10.30
N GLY A 103 11.32 -12.83 -10.30
CA GLY A 103 12.68 -12.82 -9.74
C GLY A 103 12.75 -13.02 -8.23
N CYS A 104 11.63 -13.34 -7.57
CA CYS A 104 11.58 -13.69 -6.15
C CYS A 104 12.19 -15.06 -5.84
N ASP A 105 12.29 -15.91 -6.86
CA ASP A 105 12.95 -17.23 -6.85
C ASP A 105 14.48 -17.13 -6.61
N LYS A 106 15.09 -15.95 -6.81
CA LYS A 106 16.53 -15.77 -6.66
C LYS A 106 17.01 -16.10 -5.23
N PRO A 107 18.18 -16.76 -5.07
CA PRO A 107 18.70 -17.18 -3.76
C PRO A 107 18.80 -16.05 -2.72
N LYS A 108 19.03 -14.82 -3.16
CA LYS A 108 19.13 -13.64 -2.29
C LYS A 108 17.86 -13.34 -1.49
N PHE A 109 16.70 -13.81 -1.95
CA PHE A 109 15.41 -13.64 -1.28
C PHE A 109 15.04 -14.83 -0.38
N GLN A 110 15.77 -15.94 -0.46
CA GLN A 110 15.46 -17.17 0.27
C GLN A 110 16.12 -17.21 1.66
N PRO A 111 15.42 -17.67 2.72
CA PRO A 111 13.99 -17.99 2.76
C PRO A 111 13.11 -16.74 2.63
N ILE A 112 11.99 -16.82 1.91
CA ILE A 112 11.16 -15.66 1.55
C ILE A 112 10.67 -14.88 2.76
N ASN A 113 10.14 -15.57 3.76
CA ASN A 113 9.64 -14.90 4.96
C ASN A 113 10.75 -14.21 5.78
N VAL A 114 12.02 -14.54 5.52
CA VAL A 114 13.18 -13.98 6.21
C VAL A 114 13.85 -12.87 5.41
N ARG A 115 14.11 -13.09 4.12
CA ARG A 115 14.97 -12.23 3.28
C ARG A 115 14.24 -11.59 2.11
N GLY A 116 12.97 -11.93 1.92
CA GLY A 116 12.12 -11.50 0.80
C GLY A 116 11.42 -10.16 1.01
N TRP A 117 11.54 -9.52 2.16
CA TRP A 117 10.86 -8.25 2.44
C TRP A 117 11.60 -7.06 1.81
N PHE A 118 10.84 -6.16 1.16
CA PHE A 118 11.35 -4.93 0.56
C PHE A 118 10.31 -3.80 0.61
N TRP A 119 10.76 -2.56 0.44
CA TRP A 119 9.90 -1.39 0.30
C TRP A 119 9.54 -1.16 -1.17
N SER A 120 8.31 -1.47 -1.55
CA SER A 120 7.87 -1.41 -2.96
C SER A 120 7.78 0.01 -3.54
N GLY A 121 7.62 1.02 -2.68
CA GLY A 121 7.57 2.42 -3.10
C GLY A 121 8.86 3.23 -2.88
N ALA A 122 9.96 2.58 -2.45
CA ALA A 122 11.27 3.22 -2.23
C ALA A 122 12.38 2.48 -3.00
N GLY A 123 12.27 2.48 -4.33
CA GLY A 123 13.28 1.89 -5.23
C GLY A 123 13.46 0.37 -5.08
N ASN A 124 12.50 -0.34 -4.48
CA ASN A 124 12.60 -1.76 -4.11
C ASN A 124 13.74 -2.07 -3.12
N SER A 125 14.04 -1.12 -2.23
CA SER A 125 15.05 -1.28 -1.18
C SER A 125 14.71 -2.45 -0.27
N ARG A 126 15.67 -3.35 -0.05
CA ARG A 126 15.47 -4.53 0.79
C ARG A 126 15.40 -4.17 2.27
N LEU A 127 14.52 -4.84 3.00
CA LEU A 127 14.55 -4.83 4.46
C LEU A 127 15.68 -5.76 4.97
N PRO A 128 16.24 -5.48 6.15
CA PRO A 128 17.10 -6.41 6.86
C PRO A 128 16.40 -7.77 7.09
N PRO A 129 17.17 -8.87 7.20
CA PRO A 129 16.61 -10.19 7.52
C PRO A 129 15.77 -10.14 8.80
N THR A 130 14.56 -10.70 8.77
CA THR A 130 13.59 -10.60 9.87
C THR A 130 13.98 -11.44 11.09
N ASN A 131 14.84 -12.45 10.91
CA ASN A 131 15.36 -13.29 11.98
C ASN A 131 16.56 -12.67 12.73
N LYS A 132 16.97 -11.45 12.40
CA LYS A 132 18.04 -10.73 13.08
C LYS A 132 17.48 -9.47 13.71
N ARG A 133 17.86 -9.22 14.97
CA ARG A 133 17.56 -7.94 15.62
C ARG A 133 18.17 -6.80 14.81
N ASN A 134 17.36 -5.82 14.46
CA ASN A 134 17.81 -4.63 13.76
C ASN A 134 17.16 -3.41 14.41
N LYS A 135 17.94 -2.36 14.65
CA LYS A 135 17.46 -1.12 15.28
C LYS A 135 16.49 -0.31 14.41
N ASN A 136 16.48 -0.58 13.10
CA ASN A 136 15.66 0.11 12.11
C ASN A 136 14.45 -0.72 11.67
N THR A 137 14.18 -1.86 12.32
CA THR A 137 12.96 -2.65 12.09
C THR A 137 12.19 -2.78 13.39
N TYR A 138 10.86 -2.76 13.27
CA TYR A 138 9.96 -2.74 14.43
C TYR A 138 8.97 -3.91 14.40
N TRP A 139 9.40 -5.05 13.88
CA TRP A 139 8.61 -6.29 13.88
C TRP A 139 8.17 -6.67 15.29
N SER A 140 6.89 -6.99 15.45
CA SER A 140 6.36 -7.42 16.74
C SER A 140 6.99 -8.72 17.20
N LYS A 141 7.08 -8.88 18.51
CA LYS A 141 7.51 -10.13 19.16
C LYS A 141 6.36 -11.12 19.36
N THR A 142 5.15 -10.74 18.97
CA THR A 142 3.93 -11.52 19.13
C THR A 142 2.98 -11.27 17.96
N GLY A 143 1.88 -12.01 17.91
CA GLY A 143 0.87 -11.91 16.86
C GLY A 143 -0.24 -12.92 17.09
N LYS A 144 -1.04 -13.18 16.06
CA LYS A 144 -2.17 -14.12 16.12
C LYS A 144 -1.73 -15.55 16.49
N ALA A 145 -0.53 -15.94 16.06
CA ALA A 145 0.08 -17.23 16.41
C ALA A 145 0.78 -17.24 17.79
N LYS A 146 0.79 -16.13 18.52
CA LYS A 146 1.65 -15.89 19.71
C LYS A 146 3.16 -16.09 19.40
N LYS A 147 3.58 -15.73 18.19
CA LYS A 147 4.96 -15.83 17.70
C LYS A 147 5.47 -14.47 17.21
N PRO A 148 6.80 -14.26 17.16
CA PRO A 148 7.38 -13.07 16.54
C PRO A 148 7.02 -12.94 15.06
N GLN A 149 6.81 -11.71 14.62
CA GLN A 149 6.47 -11.34 13.26
C GLN A 149 7.74 -11.17 12.39
N PRO A 150 7.66 -11.39 11.07
CA PRO A 150 6.50 -11.89 10.36
C PRO A 150 6.33 -13.41 10.52
N ASP A 151 5.11 -13.88 10.77
CA ASP A 151 4.83 -15.30 11.04
C ASP A 151 4.05 -16.03 9.96
N ASN A 152 3.51 -15.31 8.98
CA ASN A 152 2.70 -15.82 7.88
C ASN A 152 1.58 -16.77 8.35
N PHE A 153 0.96 -16.45 9.48
CA PHE A 153 -0.04 -17.26 10.14
C PHE A 153 -1.19 -17.68 9.21
N GLU A 154 -1.82 -16.74 8.50
CA GLU A 154 -2.95 -17.05 7.63
C GLU A 154 -2.55 -17.93 6.44
N GLY A 155 -1.40 -17.66 5.82
CA GLY A 155 -0.88 -18.46 4.72
C GLY A 155 -0.55 -19.88 5.15
N LEU A 156 0.12 -20.04 6.30
CA LEU A 156 0.44 -21.37 6.86
C LEU A 156 -0.81 -22.14 7.28
N LYS A 157 -1.83 -21.45 7.82
CA LYS A 157 -3.11 -22.07 8.19
C LYS A 157 -3.93 -22.54 6.98
N ALA A 158 -3.92 -21.75 5.90
CA ALA A 158 -4.57 -22.14 4.64
C ALA A 158 -3.87 -23.34 3.97
N GLY A 159 -2.55 -23.46 4.18
CA GLY A 159 -1.75 -24.56 3.66
C GLY A 159 -1.32 -24.38 2.21
N LYS A 160 -0.48 -25.31 1.74
CA LYS A 160 -0.01 -25.32 0.36
C LYS A 160 -1.07 -25.90 -0.56
N LEU A 161 -1.18 -25.34 -1.76
CA LEU A 161 -2.02 -25.88 -2.81
C LEU A 161 -1.35 -27.14 -3.38
N THR A 162 -2.08 -28.25 -3.41
CA THR A 162 -1.60 -29.55 -3.89
C THR A 162 -1.94 -29.80 -5.36
N ASN A 163 -3.07 -29.27 -5.84
CA ASN A 163 -3.54 -29.36 -7.22
C ASN A 163 -3.89 -27.96 -7.72
N VAL A 164 -3.11 -27.43 -8.67
CA VAL A 164 -3.28 -26.07 -9.20
C VAL A 164 -3.66 -26.14 -10.67
N THR A 165 -4.91 -25.80 -10.98
CA THR A 165 -5.41 -25.70 -12.36
C THR A 165 -5.21 -24.31 -12.95
N ASP A 166 -5.28 -23.28 -12.11
CA ASP A 166 -4.97 -21.88 -12.43
C ASP A 166 -3.85 -21.38 -11.51
N PRO A 167 -2.63 -21.12 -12.02
CA PRO A 167 -1.51 -20.64 -11.21
C PRO A 167 -1.60 -19.15 -10.88
N VAL A 168 -2.63 -18.43 -11.35
CA VAL A 168 -2.84 -17.04 -10.96
C VAL A 168 -3.05 -16.95 -9.45
N GLY A 169 -2.21 -16.15 -8.79
CA GLY A 169 -2.22 -16.04 -7.32
C GLY A 169 -1.51 -17.19 -6.59
N LEU A 170 -0.77 -18.07 -7.28
CA LEU A 170 0.15 -19.00 -6.62
C LEU A 170 1.45 -18.30 -6.23
N THR A 171 1.91 -18.50 -5.00
CA THR A 171 3.20 -18.00 -4.52
C THR A 171 4.35 -18.95 -4.84
N ILE A 172 5.59 -18.48 -4.75
CA ILE A 172 6.78 -19.32 -4.94
C ILE A 172 6.95 -20.39 -3.86
N GLU A 173 6.26 -20.27 -2.71
CA GLU A 173 6.26 -21.28 -1.64
C GLU A 173 5.08 -22.26 -1.76
N GLY A 174 4.27 -22.14 -2.82
CA GLY A 174 3.12 -23.00 -3.09
C GLY A 174 1.87 -22.62 -2.30
N LEU A 175 1.80 -21.40 -1.76
CA LEU A 175 0.64 -20.88 -1.03
C LEU A 175 -0.28 -20.10 -1.96
N GLN A 176 -1.52 -19.90 -1.52
CA GLN A 176 -2.43 -18.96 -2.18
C GLN A 176 -2.10 -17.52 -1.75
N GLU A 177 -1.83 -16.64 -2.71
CA GLU A 177 -1.48 -15.24 -2.49
C GLU A 177 -2.53 -14.47 -1.68
N TRP A 178 -3.81 -14.87 -1.79
CA TRP A 178 -4.90 -14.28 -1.03
C TRP A 178 -4.71 -14.39 0.50
N HIS A 179 -4.19 -15.53 0.96
CA HIS A 179 -3.95 -15.82 2.38
C HIS A 179 -2.53 -15.54 2.83
N ASP A 180 -1.58 -15.48 1.88
CA ASP A 180 -0.19 -15.18 2.20
C ASP A 180 -0.09 -13.78 2.83
N GLU A 181 0.42 -13.71 4.06
CA GLU A 181 0.61 -12.47 4.79
C GLU A 181 1.85 -11.78 4.23
N ALA A 182 1.61 -11.08 3.13
CA ALA A 182 2.65 -10.66 2.22
C ALA A 182 2.78 -9.13 2.17
N CYS A 183 1.96 -8.41 2.94
CA CYS A 183 1.97 -6.96 3.10
C CYS A 183 2.32 -6.58 4.55
N LEU A 184 3.14 -5.53 4.71
CA LEU A 184 3.53 -5.01 6.03
C LEU A 184 2.51 -3.99 6.50
N ILE A 185 1.88 -4.29 7.63
CA ILE A 185 0.96 -3.40 8.33
C ILE A 185 1.59 -2.94 9.65
N VAL A 186 1.37 -1.68 10.03
CA VAL A 186 1.66 -1.21 11.39
C VAL A 186 0.38 -1.26 12.19
N LEU A 187 0.42 -1.97 13.32
CA LEU A 187 -0.72 -2.08 14.24
C LEU A 187 -0.46 -1.25 15.48
N ASN A 188 -1.49 -0.56 15.95
CA ASN A 188 -1.46 0.20 17.19
C ASN A 188 -1.96 -0.66 18.35
N ASN A 189 -1.02 -1.33 19.01
CA ASN A 189 -1.22 -2.08 20.25
C ASN A 189 -2.29 -3.19 20.17
N ALA A 190 -2.52 -3.75 18.99
CA ALA A 190 -3.51 -4.81 18.77
C ALA A 190 -3.20 -6.09 19.56
N PHE A 191 -1.92 -6.35 19.86
CA PHE A 191 -1.47 -7.54 20.59
C PHE A 191 -0.77 -7.20 21.92
N LYS A 192 -1.08 -6.03 22.50
CA LYS A 192 -0.42 -5.53 23.73
C LYS A 192 1.10 -5.35 23.58
N ASP A 193 1.51 -5.00 22.36
CA ASP A 193 2.89 -4.92 21.88
C ASP A 193 3.28 -3.49 21.44
N GLY A 194 2.47 -2.49 21.80
CA GLY A 194 2.65 -1.11 21.36
C GLY A 194 2.47 -0.96 19.86
N ILE A 195 3.09 0.06 19.27
CA ILE A 195 3.06 0.28 17.82
C ILE A 195 4.16 -0.58 17.19
N SER A 196 3.75 -1.63 16.49
CA SER A 196 4.66 -2.64 15.94
C SER A 196 4.27 -3.05 14.52
N TRP A 197 5.25 -3.54 13.75
CA TRP A 197 5.06 -4.09 12.42
C TRP A 197 4.59 -5.54 12.49
N HIS A 198 3.61 -5.86 11.65
CA HIS A 198 3.06 -7.20 11.46
C HIS A 198 3.03 -7.50 9.96
N ASP A 199 3.12 -8.79 9.61
CA ASP A 199 2.66 -9.20 8.29
C ASP A 199 1.15 -9.44 8.32
N SER A 200 0.49 -9.11 7.22
CA SER A 200 -0.94 -9.34 7.08
C SER A 200 -1.26 -9.68 5.64
N ALA A 201 -2.33 -10.45 5.47
CA ALA A 201 -2.88 -10.73 4.16
C ALA A 201 -3.27 -9.40 3.50
N CYS A 202 -2.84 -9.20 2.26
CA CYS A 202 -2.91 -7.90 1.58
C CYS A 202 -4.35 -7.43 1.30
N HIS A 203 -5.34 -8.33 1.43
CA HIS A 203 -6.73 -8.04 1.13
C HIS A 203 -7.45 -7.28 2.25
N ILE A 204 -6.92 -7.24 3.48
CA ILE A 204 -7.58 -6.53 4.59
C ILE A 204 -7.64 -5.02 4.35
N ARG A 205 -8.64 -4.36 4.93
CA ARG A 205 -8.84 -2.91 4.79
C ARG A 205 -8.14 -2.19 5.94
N SER A 206 -7.29 -1.24 5.59
CA SER A 206 -6.63 -0.34 6.53
C SER A 206 -6.32 0.98 5.80
N PRO A 207 -6.29 2.13 6.48
CA PRO A 207 -5.78 3.38 5.92
C PRO A 207 -4.34 3.23 5.43
N ILE A 208 -3.92 4.15 4.54
CA ILE A 208 -2.60 4.15 3.92
C ILE A 208 -1.85 5.43 4.30
N VAL A 209 -0.53 5.33 4.41
CA VAL A 209 0.38 6.47 4.43
C VAL A 209 1.16 6.44 3.15
N CYS A 210 1.24 7.51 2.36
CA CYS A 210 2.19 7.61 1.26
C CYS A 210 3.28 8.62 1.58
N GLU A 211 4.46 8.41 1.01
CA GLU A 211 5.65 9.24 1.05
C GLU A 211 6.04 9.57 -0.38
N ASP A 212 6.40 10.83 -0.63
CA ASP A 212 6.98 11.27 -1.90
C ASP A 212 8.27 10.48 -2.21
N SER A 213 8.31 9.84 -3.38
CA SER A 213 9.51 9.20 -3.92
C SER A 213 10.23 10.14 -4.87
N GLU A 214 11.47 10.48 -4.54
CA GLU A 214 12.34 11.28 -5.40
C GLU A 214 12.60 10.60 -6.74
N GLU A 215 12.66 9.27 -6.79
CA GLU A 215 12.82 8.53 -8.04
C GLU A 215 11.61 8.69 -8.96
N LEU A 216 10.40 8.63 -8.41
CA LEU A 216 9.16 8.83 -9.17
C LEU A 216 9.02 10.29 -9.61
N LEU A 217 9.38 11.25 -8.75
CA LEU A 217 9.38 12.67 -9.09
C LEU A 217 10.43 12.99 -10.17
N ALA A 218 11.64 12.44 -10.06
CA ALA A 218 12.69 12.58 -11.05
C ALA A 218 12.30 11.96 -12.39
N ARG A 219 11.65 10.79 -12.37
CA ARG A 219 11.06 10.18 -13.57
C ARG A 219 10.01 11.10 -14.20
N ALA A 220 9.07 11.63 -13.41
CA ALA A 220 8.03 12.52 -13.91
C ALA A 220 8.62 13.78 -14.56
N ARG A 221 9.65 14.39 -13.95
CA ARG A 221 10.38 15.54 -14.51
C ARG A 221 11.08 15.20 -15.83
N ARG A 222 11.75 14.04 -15.90
CA ARG A 222 12.46 13.58 -17.11
C ARG A 222 11.50 13.29 -18.27
N GLU A 223 10.37 12.65 -17.98
CA GLU A 223 9.37 12.28 -18.99
C GLU A 223 8.51 13.48 -19.44
N ASN A 224 8.55 14.60 -18.71
CA ASN A 224 7.76 15.81 -18.99
C ASN A 224 8.63 17.08 -18.90
N PRO A 225 9.56 17.29 -19.86
CA PRO A 225 10.46 18.44 -19.84
C PRO A 225 9.68 19.76 -19.90
N GLY A 226 10.12 20.76 -19.13
CA GLY A 226 9.47 22.07 -19.03
C GLY A 226 8.30 22.15 -18.04
N VAL A 227 7.78 21.01 -17.57
CA VAL A 227 6.71 20.98 -16.56
C VAL A 227 7.30 21.14 -15.16
N LYS A 228 6.84 22.17 -14.43
CA LYS A 228 7.23 22.38 -13.03
C LYS A 228 6.37 21.53 -12.10
N ILE A 229 7.02 20.68 -11.31
CA ILE A 229 6.42 19.95 -10.18
C ILE A 229 6.86 20.67 -8.90
N LYS A 230 5.95 21.44 -8.29
CA LYS A 230 6.23 22.21 -7.07
C LYS A 230 6.21 21.31 -5.84
N ASP A 231 6.86 21.74 -4.76
CA ASP A 231 6.63 21.14 -3.44
C ASP A 231 5.16 21.39 -3.02
N PRO A 232 4.48 20.38 -2.48
CA PRO A 232 3.09 20.52 -2.08
C PRO A 232 3.04 21.33 -0.80
N VAL A 233 2.06 22.22 -0.72
CA VAL A 233 1.76 22.94 0.52
C VAL A 233 1.05 21.95 1.45
N PRO A 234 1.57 21.71 2.67
CA PRO A 234 0.88 20.86 3.63
C PRO A 234 -0.51 21.44 3.95
N LYS A 235 -1.55 20.60 3.91
CA LYS A 235 -2.85 20.98 4.44
C LYS A 235 -2.74 21.18 5.96
N GLU A 236 -3.18 22.33 6.45
CA GLU A 236 -3.38 22.56 7.88
C GLU A 236 -4.53 21.68 8.38
N GLN A 237 -4.42 21.24 9.65
CA GLN A 237 -5.42 20.38 10.30
C GLN A 237 -6.53 21.19 10.95
#